data_AF-A0A4P9YGA1-F1
#
_entry.id   AF-A0A4P9YGA1-F1
#
_cell.length_a   1.000
_cell.length_b   1.000
_cell.length_c   1.000
_cell.angle_alpha   90.00
_cell.angle_beta   90.00
_cell.angle_gamma   90.00
#
_symmetry.space_group_name_H-M   'P 1'
#
loop_
_entity.id
_entity.type
_entity.pdbx_description
1 polymer ?
#
loop_
_entity_poly.entity_id
_entity_poly.type
_entity_poly.pdbx_seq_one_letter_code
_entity_poly.pdbx_strand_id
1 'polypeptide(L)'
;PINEFRDQADLFYGAFPHLFLFGKGLPKVGHISERHRRHLLLQFHNEQANDHRFIFTLFNQIQRWEAIKSVNARVKNNNESFQKFSEWVKSHEFLNELETAIDNPNSASAKYIFKKIQPHILATGTSIKMSK
;
A
#
# COMPACT_ATOMS: atom_id res chain seq x y z
N PRO A 1 0.16 11.55 13.17
CA PRO A 1 0.63 10.82 11.96
C PRO A 1 -0.12 11.30 10.70
N ILE A 2 0.60 11.67 9.63
CA ILE A 2 0.02 12.17 8.36
C ILE A 2 -0.40 10.98 7.49
N ASN A 3 -1.56 11.04 6.84
CA ASN A 3 -2.07 9.96 6.00
C ASN A 3 -1.66 10.15 4.52
N GLU A 4 -0.82 9.28 4.00
CA GLU A 4 -0.34 9.32 2.59
C GLU A 4 -1.48 9.40 1.55
N PHE A 5 -2.63 8.77 1.80
CA PHE A 5 -3.71 8.72 0.81
C PHE A 5 -4.53 10.00 0.73
N ARG A 6 -4.63 10.72 1.85
CA ARG A 6 -5.46 11.94 1.99
C ARG A 6 -4.62 13.21 1.95
N ASP A 7 -3.43 13.15 2.52
CA ASP A 7 -2.59 14.29 2.87
C ASP A 7 -1.21 14.17 2.18
N GLN A 8 -1.21 13.64 0.94
CA GLN A 8 -0.01 13.34 0.16
C GLN A 8 0.87 14.59 -0.03
N ALA A 9 0.25 15.71 -0.41
CA ALA A 9 0.98 16.94 -0.65
C ALA A 9 1.66 17.45 0.63
N ASP A 10 0.92 17.43 1.74
CA ASP A 10 1.41 17.89 3.04
C ASP A 10 2.58 17.02 3.54
N LEU A 11 2.55 15.72 3.25
CA LEU A 11 3.66 14.81 3.53
C LEU A 11 4.95 15.25 2.83
N PHE A 12 4.88 15.65 1.55
CA PHE A 12 6.07 16.10 0.81
C PHE A 12 6.47 17.52 1.17
N TYR A 13 5.52 18.43 1.37
CA TYR A 13 5.84 19.81 1.74
C TYR A 13 6.47 19.89 3.12
N GLY A 14 6.03 19.05 4.07
CA GLY A 14 6.63 18.94 5.38
C GLY A 14 7.99 18.24 5.38
N ALA A 15 8.16 17.19 4.56
CA ALA A 15 9.41 16.43 4.50
C ALA A 15 10.51 17.11 3.67
N PHE A 16 10.13 17.90 2.65
CA PHE A 16 11.05 18.52 1.69
C PHE A 16 10.73 20.01 1.46
N PRO A 17 10.70 20.85 2.52
CA PRO A 17 10.38 22.27 2.38
C PRO A 17 11.37 22.99 1.45
N HIS A 18 12.63 22.54 1.39
CA HIS A 18 13.66 23.08 0.47
C HIS A 18 13.37 22.79 -1.01
N LEU A 19 12.64 21.73 -1.32
CA LEU A 19 12.21 21.39 -2.68
C LEU A 19 10.86 22.02 -3.05
N PHE A 20 10.06 22.41 -2.05
CA PHE A 20 8.72 22.97 -2.23
C PHE A 20 8.55 24.26 -1.42
N LEU A 21 9.34 25.28 -1.72
CA LEU A 21 9.37 26.55 -0.98
C LEU A 21 7.99 27.21 -0.78
N PHE A 22 7.08 27.04 -1.75
CA PHE A 22 5.73 27.60 -1.70
C PHE A 22 4.65 26.62 -1.23
N GLY A 23 5.00 25.37 -0.89
CA GLY A 23 4.03 24.34 -0.51
C GLY A 23 2.99 24.06 -1.60
N LYS A 24 3.42 24.05 -2.87
CA LYS A 24 2.55 23.90 -4.05
C LYS A 24 3.21 23.00 -5.11
N GLY A 25 2.41 22.54 -6.08
CA GLY A 25 2.89 21.78 -7.24
C GLY A 25 2.61 20.28 -7.20
N LEU A 26 2.09 19.76 -6.08
CA LEU A 26 1.67 18.36 -5.94
C LEU A 26 0.14 18.22 -5.86
N PRO A 27 -0.42 17.09 -6.31
CA PRO A 27 -1.83 16.76 -6.08
C PRO A 27 -2.09 16.60 -4.57
N LYS A 28 -3.18 17.18 -4.08
CA LYS A 28 -3.54 17.14 -2.65
C LYS A 28 -3.88 15.74 -2.16
N VAL A 29 -4.59 14.96 -2.98
CA VAL A 29 -5.14 13.65 -2.63
C VAL A 29 -4.65 12.59 -3.62
N GLY A 30 -4.47 11.36 -3.14
CA GLY A 30 -4.03 10.23 -3.95
C GLY A 30 -2.51 10.18 -4.13
N HIS A 31 -2.05 9.54 -5.22
CA HIS A 31 -0.61 9.43 -5.50
C HIS A 31 -0.12 10.50 -6.48
N ILE A 32 1.17 10.78 -6.42
CA ILE A 32 1.86 11.58 -7.43
C ILE A 32 1.87 10.77 -8.73
N SER A 33 1.11 11.23 -9.72
CA SER A 33 1.01 10.57 -11.02
C SER A 33 2.33 10.58 -11.77
N GLU A 34 2.53 9.66 -12.72
CA GLU A 34 3.76 9.57 -13.51
C GLU A 34 4.13 10.91 -14.17
N ARG A 35 3.13 11.63 -14.71
CA ARG A 35 3.31 12.96 -15.28
C ARG A 35 3.92 13.94 -14.28
N HIS A 36 3.42 13.97 -13.05
CA HIS A 36 3.96 14.84 -12.00
C HIS A 36 5.36 14.39 -11.57
N ARG A 37 5.60 13.09 -11.44
CA ARG A 37 6.94 12.56 -11.13
C ARG A 37 7.96 12.98 -12.17
N ARG A 38 7.63 12.80 -13.45
CA ARG A 38 8.47 13.24 -14.57
C ARG A 38 8.69 14.74 -14.54
N HIS A 39 7.66 15.53 -14.26
CA HIS A 39 7.80 16.98 -14.16
C HIS A 39 8.78 17.39 -13.06
N LEU A 40 8.68 16.79 -11.87
CA LEU A 40 9.57 17.10 -10.74
C LEU A 40 11.01 16.66 -11.01
N LEU A 41 11.19 15.45 -11.56
CA LEU A 41 12.52 14.87 -11.81
C LEU A 41 13.21 15.42 -13.07
N LEU A 42 12.50 16.12 -13.94
CA LEU A 42 13.04 16.72 -15.17
C LEU A 42 12.90 18.24 -15.16
N GLN A 43 12.60 18.83 -14.00
CA GLN A 43 12.55 20.27 -13.84
C GLN A 43 13.93 20.86 -14.12
N PHE A 44 13.99 22.04 -14.73
CA PHE A 44 15.25 22.68 -15.17
C PHE A 44 16.37 22.69 -14.12
N HIS A 45 16.03 23.02 -12.87
CA HIS A 45 17.01 23.06 -11.77
C HIS A 45 17.43 21.69 -11.26
N ASN A 46 16.65 20.65 -11.54
CA ASN A 46 16.94 19.25 -11.22
C ASN A 46 17.17 18.92 -9.72
N GLU A 47 16.85 19.86 -8.82
CA GLU A 47 17.06 19.73 -7.37
C GLU A 47 16.39 18.47 -6.81
N GLN A 48 15.16 18.17 -7.26
CA GLN A 48 14.41 16.99 -6.82
C GLN A 48 15.05 15.67 -7.30
N ALA A 49 15.71 15.68 -8.46
CA ALA A 49 16.44 14.50 -8.96
C ALA A 49 17.82 14.33 -8.31
N ASN A 50 18.35 15.40 -7.69
CA ASN A 50 19.62 15.34 -6.95
C ASN A 50 19.42 15.01 -5.46
N ASP A 51 18.19 15.13 -4.92
CA ASP A 51 17.89 14.73 -3.54
C ASP A 51 17.55 13.23 -3.46
N HIS A 52 18.51 12.43 -2.99
CA HIS A 52 18.32 11.00 -2.79
C HIS A 52 17.13 10.65 -1.88
N ARG A 53 16.89 11.43 -0.82
CA ARG A 53 15.78 11.16 0.11
C ARG A 53 14.44 11.37 -0.58
N PHE A 54 14.35 12.38 -1.44
CA PHE A 54 13.17 12.61 -2.26
C PHE A 54 12.93 11.44 -3.22
N ILE A 55 13.97 11.00 -3.93
CA ILE A 55 13.89 9.86 -4.86
C ILE A 55 13.42 8.58 -4.14
N PHE A 56 14.06 8.22 -3.02
CA PHE A 56 13.71 7.00 -2.29
C PHE A 56 12.29 7.08 -1.69
N THR A 57 11.88 8.25 -1.19
CA THR A 57 10.50 8.46 -0.72
C THR A 57 9.53 8.24 -1.87
N LEU A 58 9.78 8.87 -3.02
CA LEU A 58 8.93 8.74 -4.19
C LEU A 58 8.85 7.29 -4.69
N PHE A 59 9.98 6.58 -4.72
CA PHE A 59 10.06 5.18 -5.12
C PHE A 59 9.27 4.26 -4.18
N ASN A 60 9.40 4.45 -2.86
CA ASN A 60 8.66 3.68 -1.87
C ASN A 60 7.14 3.87 -2.04
N GLN A 61 6.71 5.09 -2.33
CA GLN A 61 5.30 5.36 -2.62
C GLN A 61 4.83 4.70 -3.91
N ILE A 62 5.63 4.72 -4.97
CA ILE A 62 5.31 4.00 -6.22
C ILE A 62 5.07 2.52 -5.92
N GLN A 63 5.98 1.88 -5.19
CA GLN A 63 5.84 0.46 -4.82
C GLN A 63 4.56 0.19 -4.02
N ARG A 64 4.28 1.00 -3.00
CA ARG A 64 3.06 0.87 -2.19
C ARG A 64 1.80 1.01 -3.04
N TRP A 65 1.76 1.99 -3.93
CA TRP A 65 0.60 2.21 -4.79
C TRP A 65 0.39 1.10 -5.82
N GLU A 66 1.46 0.55 -6.40
CA GLU A 66 1.35 -0.61 -7.30
C GLU A 66 0.87 -1.86 -6.57
N ALA A 67 1.33 -2.11 -5.33
CA ALA A 67 0.81 -3.18 -4.50
C ALA A 67 -0.70 -3.02 -4.24
N ILE A 68 -1.13 -1.81 -3.85
CA ILE A 68 -2.54 -1.50 -3.59
C ILE A 68 -3.39 -1.67 -4.86
N LYS A 69 -2.92 -1.20 -6.01
CA LYS A 69 -3.61 -1.38 -7.29
C LYS A 69 -3.77 -2.86 -7.64
N SER A 70 -2.72 -3.66 -7.45
CA SER A 70 -2.78 -5.10 -7.72
C SER A 70 -3.81 -5.80 -6.83
N VAL A 71 -3.81 -5.49 -5.53
CA VAL A 71 -4.80 -6.03 -4.59
C VAL A 71 -6.21 -5.61 -5.01
N ASN A 72 -6.42 -4.32 -5.28
CA ASN A 72 -7.72 -3.79 -5.68
C ASN A 72 -8.25 -4.46 -6.96
N ALA A 73 -7.38 -4.64 -7.97
CA ALA A 73 -7.74 -5.35 -9.19
C ALA A 73 -8.18 -6.81 -8.90
N ARG A 74 -7.48 -7.50 -8.00
CA ARG A 74 -7.80 -8.89 -7.64
C ARG A 74 -9.09 -9.01 -6.83
N VAL A 75 -9.33 -8.07 -5.90
CA VAL A 75 -10.60 -7.97 -5.16
C VAL A 75 -11.75 -7.75 -6.12
N LYS A 76 -11.61 -6.83 -7.08
CA LYS A 76 -12.64 -6.58 -8.11
C LYS A 76 -12.90 -7.80 -9.01
N ASN A 77 -11.84 -8.54 -9.36
CA ASN A 77 -11.98 -9.73 -10.21
C ASN A 77 -12.61 -10.92 -9.48
N ASN A 78 -12.52 -11.00 -8.15
CA ASN A 78 -13.10 -12.09 -7.36
C ASN A 78 -13.87 -11.55 -6.14
N ASN A 79 -14.83 -10.66 -6.42
CA ASN A 79 -15.54 -9.91 -5.39
C ASN A 79 -16.31 -10.83 -4.43
N GLU A 80 -16.97 -11.87 -4.94
CA GLU A 80 -17.75 -12.82 -4.13
C GLU A 80 -16.88 -13.57 -3.11
N SER A 81 -15.69 -14.04 -3.53
CA SER A 81 -14.78 -14.74 -2.62
C SER A 81 -14.24 -13.81 -1.54
N PHE A 82 -13.96 -12.55 -1.87
CA PHE A 82 -13.53 -11.55 -0.89
C PHE A 82 -14.65 -11.11 0.05
N GLN A 83 -15.90 -11.06 -0.41
CA GLN A 83 -17.06 -10.81 0.44
C GLN A 83 -17.26 -11.94 1.44
N LYS A 84 -17.29 -13.20 0.97
CA LYS A 84 -17.38 -14.39 1.83
C LYS A 84 -16.24 -14.45 2.85
N PHE A 85 -15.03 -14.10 2.43
CA PHE A 85 -13.88 -13.99 3.33
C PHE A 85 -14.07 -12.89 4.38
N SER A 86 -14.54 -11.70 3.98
CA SER A 86 -14.81 -10.57 4.86
C SER A 86 -15.91 -10.89 5.89
N GLU A 87 -16.95 -11.61 5.48
CA GLU A 87 -18.02 -12.10 6.36
C GLU A 87 -17.50 -13.16 7.33
N TRP A 88 -16.74 -14.14 6.84
CA TRP A 88 -16.16 -15.19 7.66
C TRP A 88 -15.21 -14.63 8.73
N VAL A 89 -14.32 -13.70 8.38
CA VAL A 89 -13.39 -13.08 9.35
C VAL A 89 -14.11 -12.25 10.42
N LYS A 90 -15.35 -11.80 10.14
CA LYS A 90 -16.17 -11.08 11.12
C LYS A 90 -17.06 -12.00 11.97
N SER A 91 -17.13 -13.29 11.66
CA SER A 91 -17.99 -14.21 12.40
C SER A 91 -17.44 -14.47 13.80
N HIS A 92 -18.33 -14.63 14.78
CA HIS A 92 -17.94 -15.00 16.15
C HIS A 92 -17.25 -16.37 16.19
N GLU A 93 -17.68 -17.28 15.32
CA GLU A 93 -17.08 -18.62 15.16
C GLU A 93 -15.60 -18.51 14.78
N PHE A 94 -15.27 -17.66 13.81
CA PHE A 94 -13.89 -17.44 13.40
C PHE A 94 -13.04 -16.84 14.52
N LEU A 95 -13.55 -15.86 15.26
CA LEU A 95 -12.81 -15.24 16.36
C LEU A 95 -12.51 -16.24 17.48
N ASN A 96 -13.48 -17.09 17.83
CA ASN A 96 -13.29 -18.16 18.80
C ASN A 96 -12.27 -19.21 18.30
N GLU A 97 -12.38 -19.62 17.03
CA GLU A 97 -11.39 -20.51 16.39
C GLU A 97 -9.99 -19.89 16.37
N LEU A 98 -9.90 -18.56 16.19
CA LEU A 98 -8.64 -17.83 16.20
C LEU A 98 -8.00 -17.81 17.60
N GLU A 99 -8.78 -17.55 18.66
CA GLU A 99 -8.29 -17.57 20.04
C GLU A 99 -7.73 -18.95 20.41
N THR A 100 -8.48 -20.01 20.10
CA THR A 100 -7.99 -21.39 20.34
C THR A 100 -6.73 -21.74 19.53
N ALA A 101 -6.60 -21.17 18.33
CA ALA A 101 -5.42 -21.32 17.49
C ALA A 101 -4.21 -20.52 18.01
N ILE A 102 -4.42 -19.39 18.68
CA ILE A 102 -3.35 -18.61 19.35
C ILE A 102 -2.75 -19.45 20.49
N ASP A 103 -3.60 -20.08 21.30
CA ASP A 103 -3.14 -20.92 22.42
C ASP A 103 -2.43 -22.19 21.93
N ASN A 104 -2.82 -22.74 20.78
CA ASN A 104 -2.23 -23.94 20.19
C ASN A 104 -1.88 -23.77 18.70
N PRO A 105 -0.74 -23.11 18.38
CA PRO A 105 -0.38 -22.74 17.00
C PRO A 105 -0.15 -23.93 16.05
N ASN A 106 0.19 -25.09 16.59
CA ASN A 106 0.45 -26.31 15.80
C ASN A 106 -0.78 -27.23 15.65
N SER A 107 -1.93 -26.82 16.21
CA SER A 107 -3.17 -27.59 16.14
C SER A 107 -3.68 -27.73 14.69
N ALA A 108 -4.52 -28.74 14.46
CA ALA A 108 -5.17 -28.91 13.16
C ALA A 108 -6.07 -27.71 12.80
N SER A 109 -6.70 -27.07 13.80
CA SER A 109 -7.52 -25.87 13.63
C SER A 109 -6.68 -24.68 13.16
N ALA A 110 -5.55 -24.40 13.81
CA ALA A 110 -4.63 -23.33 13.40
C ALA A 110 -4.14 -23.50 11.95
N LYS A 111 -3.77 -24.74 11.56
CA LYS A 111 -3.37 -25.06 10.19
C LYS A 111 -4.51 -24.89 9.19
N TYR A 112 -5.74 -25.23 9.57
CA TYR A 112 -6.93 -25.05 8.73
C TYR A 112 -7.22 -23.56 8.48
N ILE A 113 -7.23 -22.75 9.55
CA ILE A 113 -7.40 -21.30 9.47
C ILE A 113 -6.34 -20.68 8.55
N PHE A 114 -5.07 -21.03 8.77
CA PHE A 114 -3.97 -20.56 7.94
C PHE A 114 -4.18 -20.90 6.46
N LYS A 115 -4.56 -22.15 6.16
CA LYS A 115 -4.84 -22.60 4.78
C LYS A 115 -5.97 -21.80 4.12
N LYS A 116 -6.99 -21.41 4.89
CA LYS A 116 -8.10 -20.57 4.41
C LYS A 116 -7.69 -19.11 4.17
N ILE A 117 -6.85 -18.54 5.04
CA ILE A 117 -6.43 -17.14 4.97
C ILE A 117 -5.30 -16.93 3.94
N GLN A 118 -4.38 -17.89 3.82
CA GLN A 118 -3.20 -17.83 2.96
C GLN A 118 -3.48 -17.32 1.52
N PRO A 119 -4.49 -17.79 0.77
CA PRO A 119 -4.77 -17.29 -0.57
C PRO A 119 -5.18 -15.81 -0.61
N HIS A 120 -5.74 -15.28 0.48
CA HIS A 120 -6.14 -13.88 0.60
C HIS A 120 -4.99 -12.98 1.08
N ILE A 121 -4.06 -13.50 1.89
CA ILE A 121 -2.83 -12.77 2.30
C ILE A 121 -1.82 -12.70 1.16
N LEU A 122 -1.51 -13.83 0.51
CA LEU A 122 -0.51 -13.88 -0.56
C LEU A 122 -0.87 -13.02 -1.77
N ALA A 123 -2.15 -12.64 -1.91
CA ALA A 123 -2.61 -11.66 -2.89
C ALA A 123 -1.95 -10.28 -2.77
N THR A 124 -1.34 -9.95 -1.63
CA THR A 124 -0.82 -8.61 -1.33
C THR A 124 0.64 -8.37 -1.76
N GLY A 125 1.41 -9.42 -2.10
CA GLY A 125 2.87 -9.29 -2.26
C GLY A 125 3.49 -9.73 -3.59
N THR A 126 2.81 -10.54 -4.41
CA THR A 126 3.46 -11.22 -5.57
C THR A 126 3.60 -10.37 -6.83
N SER A 127 2.97 -9.20 -6.89
CA SER A 127 2.72 -8.49 -8.16
C SER A 127 3.52 -7.21 -8.35
N ILE A 128 4.41 -6.84 -7.42
CA ILE A 128 5.20 -5.63 -7.54
C ILE A 128 6.32 -5.91 -8.55
N LYS A 129 6.08 -5.56 -9.83
CA LYS A 129 7.12 -5.57 -10.86
C LYS A 129 8.19 -4.55 -10.45
N MET A 130 9.30 -5.03 -9.91
CA MET A 130 10.54 -4.27 -9.92
C MET A 130 10.91 -4.09 -11.40
N SER A 131 11.01 -2.83 -11.85
CA SER A 131 11.43 -2.54 -13.23
C SER A 131 12.72 -3.32 -13.52
N LYS A 132 12.73 -4.04 -14.64
CA LYS A 132 13.99 -4.44 -15.29
C LYS A 132 14.72 -3.19 -15.80
#